data_AF-A0A9X5RNZ1-F1
#
_entry.id   AF-A0A9X5RNZ1-F1
#
_cell.length_a   1.000
_cell.length_b   1.000
_cell.length_c   1.000
_cell.angle_alpha   90.00
_cell.angle_beta   90.00
_cell.angle_gamma   90.00
#
_symmetry.space_group_name_H-M   'P 1'
#
loop_
_entity.id
_entity.type
_entity.pdbx_description
1 polymer ?
#
loop_
_entity_poly.entity_id
_entity_poly.type
_entity_poly.pdbx_seq_one_letter_code
_entity_poly.pdbx_strand_id
1 'polypeptide(L)'
;MYKRSSFRKGTRVKAESEAPKNASGKMICPTCGKDIPDSITINTKNGPVKRIGYDLDHYPDTWAERVVSMKTGEVKPTRKEVLDEYNARLRVQCHECNISHKFEGIEGTYKGEIKE
;
A
#
# COMPACT_ATOMS: atom_id res chain seq x y z
N MET A 1 -11.73 -18.37 -0.56
CA MET A 1 -10.66 -18.29 -1.57
C MET A 1 -9.98 -16.92 -1.60
N TYR A 2 -10.69 -15.84 -1.95
CA TYR A 2 -10.13 -14.47 -2.08
C TYR A 2 -10.05 -13.65 -0.78
N LYS A 3 -10.10 -14.30 0.39
CA LYS A 3 -9.99 -13.60 1.67
C LYS A 3 -8.56 -13.06 1.82
N ARG A 4 -8.49 -11.76 2.13
CA ARG A 4 -7.24 -11.03 2.40
C ARG A 4 -6.64 -11.57 3.71
N SER A 5 -5.33 -11.76 3.75
CA SER A 5 -4.58 -11.91 5.00
C SER A 5 -3.88 -10.59 5.33
N SER A 6 -3.15 -10.51 6.44
CA SER A 6 -2.15 -9.44 6.58
C SER A 6 -1.07 -9.56 5.50
N PHE A 7 -0.44 -8.43 5.15
CA PHE A 7 0.72 -8.42 4.27
C PHE A 7 1.90 -9.14 4.92
N ARG A 8 2.68 -9.85 4.10
CA ARG A 8 3.91 -10.54 4.52
C ARG A 8 4.96 -9.52 4.94
N LYS A 9 5.82 -9.92 5.88
CA LYS A 9 6.96 -9.08 6.32
C LYS A 9 7.85 -8.65 5.14
N GLY A 10 8.22 -9.59 4.27
CA GLY A 10 9.05 -9.30 3.10
C GLY A 10 8.40 -8.33 2.11
N THR A 11 7.08 -8.44 1.93
CA THR A 11 6.30 -7.50 1.12
C THR A 11 6.35 -6.08 1.68
N ARG A 12 6.25 -5.93 2.99
CA ARG A 12 6.35 -4.63 3.65
C ARG A 12 7.74 -4.02 3.50
N VAL A 13 8.80 -4.80 3.73
CA VAL A 13 10.20 -4.35 3.53
C VAL A 13 10.44 -3.91 2.08
N LYS A 14 9.92 -4.68 1.12
CA LYS A 14 10.02 -4.32 -0.30
C LYS A 14 9.35 -2.97 -0.58
N ALA A 15 8.10 -2.78 -0.14
CA ALA A 15 7.38 -1.53 -0.35
C ALA A 15 8.08 -0.33 0.31
N GLU A 16 8.65 -0.50 1.50
CA GLU A 16 9.47 0.53 2.17
C GLU A 16 10.73 0.88 1.37
N SER A 17 11.38 -0.12 0.76
CA SER A 17 12.59 0.10 -0.04
C SER A 17 12.31 0.80 -1.37
N GLU A 18 11.12 0.57 -1.95
CA GLU A 18 10.67 1.16 -3.22
C GLU A 18 9.99 2.52 -3.02
N ALA A 19 9.66 2.91 -1.78
CA ALA A 19 9.01 4.19 -1.49
C ALA A 19 9.92 5.37 -1.85
N PRO A 20 9.36 6.47 -2.41
CA PRO A 20 10.14 7.67 -2.66
C PRO A 20 10.64 8.25 -1.33
N LYS A 21 11.85 8.82 -1.35
CA LYS A 21 12.50 9.40 -0.16
C LYS A 21 12.92 10.83 -0.42
N ASN A 22 12.82 11.67 0.59
CA ASN A 22 13.32 13.04 0.56
C ASN A 22 14.86 13.07 0.73
N ALA A 23 15.44 14.26 0.65
CA ALA A 23 16.89 14.47 0.78
C ALA A 23 17.47 13.95 2.12
N SER A 24 16.65 13.86 3.17
CA SER A 24 17.04 13.32 4.48
C SER A 24 16.86 11.80 4.60
N GLY A 25 16.40 11.12 3.55
CA GLY A 25 16.13 9.68 3.53
C GLY A 25 14.77 9.29 4.12
N LYS A 26 13.93 10.24 4.53
CA LYS A 26 12.57 9.95 5.02
C LYS A 26 11.62 9.64 3.86
N MET A 27 10.71 8.69 4.07
CA MET A 27 9.72 8.33 3.05
C MET A 27 8.77 9.50 2.77
N ILE A 28 8.48 9.71 1.49
CA ILE A 28 7.48 10.64 1.00
C ILE A 28 6.23 9.84 0.64
N CYS A 29 5.05 10.37 0.92
CA CYS A 29 3.81 9.80 0.43
C CYS A 29 3.72 10.01 -1.09
N PRO A 30 3.73 8.93 -1.91
CA PRO A 30 3.61 9.04 -3.36
C PRO A 30 2.23 9.56 -3.80
N THR A 31 1.26 9.65 -2.88
CA THR A 31 -0.05 10.20 -3.17
C THR A 31 -0.11 11.71 -3.02
N CYS A 32 0.39 12.26 -1.91
CA CYS A 32 0.24 13.69 -1.58
C CYS A 32 1.54 14.47 -1.50
N GLY A 33 2.69 13.81 -1.64
CA GLY A 33 4.02 14.44 -1.62
C GLY A 33 4.50 14.89 -0.22
N LYS A 34 3.73 14.65 0.83
CA LYS A 34 4.14 14.96 2.21
C LYS A 34 5.07 13.89 2.77
N ASP A 35 5.98 14.31 3.65
CA ASP A 35 6.79 13.40 4.46
C ASP A 35 5.90 12.47 5.30
N ILE A 36 6.25 11.19 5.33
CA ILE A 36 5.60 10.21 6.18
C ILE A 36 6.35 10.15 7.51
N PRO A 37 5.70 10.42 8.66
CA PRO A 37 6.34 10.27 9.96
C PRO A 37 6.65 8.79 10.25
N ASP A 38 7.68 8.52 11.06
CA ASP A 38 8.01 7.14 11.47
C ASP A 38 6.87 6.49 12.26
N SER A 39 6.17 7.28 13.08
CA SER A 39 5.03 6.82 13.86
C SER A 39 3.93 7.86 13.96
N ILE A 40 2.70 7.38 14.09
CA ILE A 40 1.49 8.17 14.34
C ILE A 40 0.75 7.60 15.55
N THR A 41 -0.09 8.43 16.16
CA THR A 41 -1.08 8.00 17.15
C THR A 41 -2.46 8.07 16.51
N ILE A 42 -3.20 6.95 16.52
CA ILE A 42 -4.58 6.89 16.05
C ILE A 42 -5.52 6.63 17.22
N ASN A 43 -6.67 7.30 17.23
CA ASN A 43 -7.70 7.05 18.22
C ASN A 43 -8.54 5.85 17.77
N THR A 44 -8.53 4.79 18.58
CA THR A 44 -9.38 3.61 18.35
C THR A 44 -10.50 3.56 19.39
N LYS A 45 -11.48 2.67 19.20
CA LYS A 45 -12.53 2.42 20.20
C LYS A 45 -11.99 1.99 21.58
N ASN A 46 -10.77 1.46 21.63
CA ASN A 46 -10.12 1.00 22.86
C ASN A 46 -9.09 2.03 23.40
N GLY A 47 -9.08 3.25 22.84
CA GLY A 47 -8.13 4.31 23.18
C GLY A 47 -7.06 4.56 22.12
N PRO A 48 -6.15 5.53 22.38
CA PRO A 48 -5.08 5.88 21.46
C PRO A 48 -4.06 4.76 21.30
N VAL A 49 -3.66 4.45 20.06
CA VAL A 49 -2.65 3.44 19.74
C VAL A 49 -1.55 4.08 18.89
N LYS A 50 -0.30 3.88 19.30
CA LYS A 50 0.88 4.26 18.52
C LYS A 50 1.20 3.18 17.49
N ARG A 51 1.35 3.56 16.22
CA ARG A 51 1.72 2.65 15.12
C ARG A 51 2.64 3.32 14.12
N ILE A 52 3.20 2.54 13.19
CA ILE A 52 3.99 3.05 12.07
C ILE A 52 3.16 4.05 11.23
N GLY A 53 3.81 5.11 10.74
CA GLY A 53 3.11 6.25 10.12
C GLY A 53 2.61 6.05 8.70
N TYR A 54 2.87 4.88 8.11
CA TYR A 54 2.37 4.51 6.79
C TYR A 54 1.45 3.27 6.82
N ASP A 55 0.69 3.14 5.75
CA ASP A 55 -0.08 1.97 5.37
C ASP A 55 0.32 1.51 3.94
N LEU A 56 -0.16 0.34 3.54
CA LEU A 56 0.08 -0.20 2.19
C LEU A 56 -1.25 -0.28 1.42
N ASP A 57 -1.20 0.10 0.15
CA ASP A 57 -2.29 -0.04 -0.82
C ASP A 57 -1.84 -0.83 -2.06
N HIS A 58 -2.79 -1.32 -2.85
CA HIS A 58 -2.50 -1.93 -4.14
C HIS A 58 -2.44 -0.87 -5.24
N TYR A 59 -1.40 -0.93 -6.07
CA TYR A 59 -1.18 -0.01 -7.19
C TYR A 59 -0.42 -0.75 -8.31
N PRO A 60 -0.71 -0.57 -9.61
CA PRO A 60 -1.64 0.40 -10.21
C PRO A 60 -3.11 -0.04 -10.23
N ASP A 61 -3.41 -1.31 -10.01
CA ASP A 61 -4.80 -1.79 -9.92
C ASP A 61 -5.20 -2.02 -8.47
N THR A 62 -6.48 -1.80 -8.17
CA THR A 62 -7.08 -2.14 -6.89
C THR A 62 -7.10 -3.64 -6.65
N TRP A 63 -7.12 -4.08 -5.40
CA TRP A 63 -7.36 -5.50 -5.11
C TRP A 63 -8.70 -5.99 -5.66
N ALA A 64 -9.72 -5.13 -5.69
CA ALA A 64 -11.04 -5.48 -6.20
C ALA A 64 -10.98 -5.85 -7.69
N GLU A 65 -10.32 -5.04 -8.52
CA GLU A 65 -10.13 -5.30 -9.94
C GLU A 65 -9.34 -6.59 -10.18
N ARG A 66 -8.27 -6.80 -9.41
CA ARG A 66 -7.47 -8.05 -9.48
C ARG A 66 -8.31 -9.28 -9.15
N VAL A 67 -9.18 -9.19 -8.13
CA VAL A 67 -10.10 -10.28 -7.78
C VAL A 67 -11.11 -10.54 -8.90
N VAL A 68 -11.63 -9.49 -9.55
CA VAL A 68 -12.52 -9.65 -10.72
C VAL A 68 -11.77 -10.38 -11.84
N SER A 69 -10.57 -9.92 -12.20
CA SER A 69 -9.74 -10.55 -13.23
C SER A 69 -9.47 -12.04 -12.94
N MET A 70 -9.07 -12.38 -11.71
CA MET A 70 -8.86 -13.78 -11.31
C MET A 70 -10.14 -14.63 -11.33
N LYS A 71 -11.30 -14.02 -11.08
CA LYS A 71 -12.59 -14.71 -11.13
C LYS A 71 -13.10 -14.90 -12.55
N THR A 72 -12.82 -13.99 -13.47
CA THR A 72 -13.28 -14.06 -14.86
C THR A 72 -12.29 -14.80 -15.76
N GLY A 73 -11.04 -14.95 -15.34
CA GLY A 73 -10.03 -15.73 -16.05
C GLY A 73 -10.46 -17.18 -16.29
N GLU A 74 -10.00 -17.73 -17.40
CA GLU A 74 -10.28 -19.11 -17.85
C GLU A 74 -9.74 -20.13 -16.84
N VAL A 75 -8.52 -19.90 -16.35
CA VAL A 75 -7.90 -20.71 -15.30
C VAL A 75 -8.13 -20.05 -13.94
N LYS A 76 -8.72 -20.79 -13.00
CA LYS A 76 -8.90 -20.31 -11.62
C LYS A 76 -7.58 -20.48 -10.85
N PRO A 77 -7.10 -19.42 -10.16
CA PRO A 77 -5.85 -19.52 -9.40
C PRO A 77 -6.04 -20.43 -8.19
N THR A 78 -4.97 -20.94 -7.64
CA THR A 78 -4.93 -21.59 -6.33
C THR A 78 -5.01 -20.56 -5.20
N ARG A 79 -5.27 -21.03 -3.98
CA ARG A 79 -5.23 -20.14 -2.78
C ARG A 79 -3.86 -19.49 -2.60
N LYS A 80 -2.78 -20.20 -2.94
CA LYS A 80 -1.41 -19.70 -2.85
C LYS A 80 -1.20 -18.54 -3.82
N GLU A 81 -1.57 -18.71 -5.09
CA GLU A 81 -1.45 -17.66 -6.11
C GLU A 81 -2.27 -16.41 -5.75
N VAL A 82 -3.48 -16.58 -5.21
CA VAL A 82 -4.27 -15.45 -4.68
C VAL A 82 -3.55 -14.71 -3.56
N LEU A 83 -2.85 -15.42 -2.66
CA LEU A 83 -2.06 -14.79 -1.60
C LEU A 83 -0.81 -14.11 -2.13
N ASP A 84 -0.15 -14.71 -3.12
CA ASP A 84 1.02 -14.13 -3.75
C ASP A 84 0.64 -12.83 -4.48
N GLU A 85 -0.48 -12.82 -5.20
CA GLU A 85 -1.00 -11.63 -5.89
C GLU A 85 -1.41 -10.52 -4.90
N TYR A 86 -2.04 -10.88 -3.78
CA TYR A 86 -2.38 -9.93 -2.71
C TYR A 86 -1.13 -9.29 -2.06
N ASN A 87 0.01 -9.98 -2.11
CA ASN A 87 1.27 -9.49 -1.55
C ASN A 87 2.17 -8.83 -2.59
N ALA A 88 1.66 -8.62 -3.80
CA ALA A 88 2.38 -8.05 -4.93
C ALA A 88 1.84 -6.66 -5.28
N ARG A 89 2.72 -5.84 -5.88
CA ARG A 89 2.37 -4.52 -6.42
C ARG A 89 1.67 -3.65 -5.36
N LEU A 90 2.38 -3.47 -4.25
CA LEU A 90 1.97 -2.63 -3.15
C LEU A 90 2.79 -1.36 -3.12
N ARG A 91 2.18 -0.30 -2.61
CA ARG A 91 2.80 1.00 -2.47
C ARG A 91 2.60 1.52 -1.05
N VAL A 92 3.59 2.26 -0.56
CA VAL A 92 3.53 2.96 0.73
C VAL A 92 2.64 4.19 0.58
N GLN A 93 1.73 4.42 1.52
CA GLN A 93 0.96 5.66 1.63
C GLN A 93 0.92 6.15 3.07
N CYS A 94 0.85 7.48 3.26
CA CYS A 94 0.57 8.03 4.58
C CYS A 94 -0.85 7.65 5.04
N HIS A 95 -1.05 7.66 6.35
CA HIS A 95 -2.34 7.29 6.94
C HIS A 95 -3.52 8.12 6.40
N GLU A 96 -3.35 9.44 6.23
CA GLU A 96 -4.41 10.33 5.71
C GLU A 96 -4.86 9.95 4.30
N CYS A 97 -3.93 9.53 3.43
CA CYS A 97 -4.26 9.13 2.06
C CYS A 97 -4.89 7.74 2.02
N ASN A 98 -4.46 6.83 2.90
CA ASN A 98 -4.90 5.44 2.84
C ASN A 98 -6.13 5.12 3.70
N ILE A 99 -6.50 5.93 4.70
CA ILE A 99 -7.58 5.60 5.66
C ILE A 99 -8.91 5.24 5.01
N SER A 100 -9.24 5.88 3.88
CA SER A 100 -10.47 5.59 3.13
C SER A 100 -10.26 4.68 1.92
N HIS A 101 -9.02 4.26 1.65
CA HIS A 101 -8.62 3.56 0.43
C HIS A 101 -8.98 4.26 -0.89
N LYS A 102 -9.36 5.56 -0.86
CA LYS A 102 -9.82 6.30 -2.05
C LYS A 102 -8.77 6.44 -3.15
N PHE A 103 -7.49 6.22 -2.82
CA PHE A 103 -6.37 6.29 -3.75
C PHE A 103 -5.77 4.93 -4.09
N GLU A 104 -6.39 3.82 -3.67
CA GLU A 104 -6.00 2.49 -4.12
C GLU A 104 -6.13 2.44 -5.65
N GLY A 105 -5.07 2.00 -6.34
CA GLY A 105 -5.00 2.01 -7.80
C GLY A 105 -4.84 3.38 -8.47
N ILE A 106 -4.69 4.47 -7.70
CA ILE A 106 -4.56 5.83 -8.25
C ILE A 106 -3.14 6.36 -8.05
N GLU A 107 -2.52 6.91 -9.10
CA GLU A 107 -1.12 7.36 -9.11
C GLU A 107 -0.80 8.40 -8.04
N GLY A 108 -1.77 9.27 -7.72
CA GLY A 108 -1.56 10.38 -6.79
C GLY A 108 -1.09 11.65 -7.48
N THR A 109 -0.86 12.71 -6.70
CA THR A 109 -0.43 14.03 -7.20
C THR A 109 1.07 14.24 -7.13
N TYR A 110 1.81 13.42 -6.39
CA TYR A 110 3.27 13.51 -6.34
C TYR A 110 3.87 12.91 -7.61
N LYS A 111 4.59 13.72 -8.37
CA LYS A 111 5.21 13.32 -9.64
C LYS A 111 6.71 12.98 -9.52
N GLY A 112 7.23 12.91 -8.29
CA GLY A 112 8.66 12.73 -8.06
C GLY A 112 9.48 13.94 -8.47
N GLU A 113 10.74 13.96 -8.06
CA GLU A 113 11.77 14.58 -8.88
C GLU A 113 12.17 13.53 -9.91
N ILE A 114 12.03 13.83 -11.20
CA ILE A 114 12.64 13.02 -12.26
C ILE A 114 14.14 13.11 -12.02
N LYS A 115 14.75 12.07 -11.46
CA LYS A 115 16.19 11.93 -11.53
C LYS A 115 16.52 11.52 -12.95
N GLU A 116 16.91 12.50 -13.77
CA GLU A 116 17.61 12.28 -15.04
C GLU A 116 18.88 11.44 -14.84
#